data_AF-A0A172QUW9-F1
#
_entry.id   AF-A0A172QUW9-F1
#
_cell.length_a   1.000
_cell.length_b   1.000
_cell.length_c   1.000
_cell.angle_alpha   90.00
_cell.angle_beta   90.00
_cell.angle_gamma   90.00
#
_symmetry.space_group_name_H-M   'P 1'
#
loop_
_entity.id
_entity.type
_entity.pdbx_description
1 polymer ?
#
loop_
_entity_poly.entity_id
_entity_poly.type
_entity_poly.pdbx_seq_one_letter_code
_entity_poly.pdbx_strand_id
1 'polypeptide(L)'
;MYANRLKNKADKTLLTPFNEVEGTPIPDLEGFPCSLLSVKLPWDKNKNSESAEAAGQGVSSATESIAAEPAQQDLPKGYTAPKGRPTPKRREVELERGIVGGQSLAPSDTYAQQRQKRKEFKASMTKEEFKAYKQKERDARLKRQRDTQAAMDRGEEAYLMDRDKGEVRRFARDWVDSRRFLSNFVMPVAIALLVVMLIGNFNPEFAATASMVAMVLMLGFLIEGITTGRRVNKAARAQFPDSTETGFGLGYYAYSRSVQPRKWRTPRARVEIGAEV
;
A
#
# COMPACT_ATOMS: atom_id res chain seq x y z
N MET A 1 6.69 -70.03 26.49
CA MET A 1 7.17 -70.54 27.80
C MET A 1 8.36 -69.70 28.23
N TYR A 2 8.44 -69.36 29.53
CA TYR A 2 9.47 -68.56 30.24
C TYR A 2 9.48 -67.06 29.89
N ALA A 3 8.96 -66.12 30.70
CA ALA A 3 9.12 -65.84 32.14
C ALA A 3 10.61 -65.81 32.51
N ASN A 4 11.20 -64.83 33.19
CA ASN A 4 10.70 -63.78 34.07
C ASN A 4 11.94 -62.96 34.51
N ARG A 5 11.73 -61.75 35.04
CA ARG A 5 12.45 -61.22 36.22
C ARG A 5 13.92 -60.78 36.04
N LEU A 6 14.18 -59.49 36.24
CA LEU A 6 14.80 -58.99 37.49
C LEU A 6 14.76 -57.44 37.53
N LYS A 7 14.10 -56.93 38.57
CA LYS A 7 14.14 -55.55 39.08
C LYS A 7 15.08 -55.51 40.29
N ASN A 8 15.51 -54.29 40.64
CA ASN A 8 16.19 -53.83 41.88
C ASN A 8 17.71 -54.06 41.86
N LYS A 9 18.58 -53.16 42.34
CA LYS A 9 18.56 -52.35 43.57
C LYS A 9 19.78 -51.38 43.46
N ALA A 10 19.62 -50.06 43.56
CA ALA A 10 19.84 -49.22 44.75
C ALA A 10 21.30 -48.76 45.02
N ASP A 11 21.36 -47.58 45.66
CA ASP A 11 22.47 -46.88 46.35
C ASP A 11 23.33 -45.91 45.50
N LYS A 12 23.21 -44.58 45.69
CA LYS A 12 23.72 -43.73 46.82
C LYS A 12 25.25 -43.90 46.94
N THR A 13 26.13 -42.90 46.96
CA THR A 13 26.09 -41.49 47.40
C THR A 13 27.50 -40.90 47.23
N LEU A 14 27.57 -39.59 46.96
CA LEU A 14 28.64 -38.65 47.35
C LEU A 14 30.05 -38.78 46.72
N LEU A 15 30.54 -37.67 46.14
CA LEU A 15 31.73 -36.92 46.58
C LEU A 15 32.02 -35.75 45.61
N THR A 16 31.76 -34.52 46.06
CA THR A 16 32.46 -33.29 45.65
C THR A 16 33.66 -33.07 46.60
N PRO A 17 34.76 -32.44 46.16
CA PRO A 17 35.01 -30.98 46.36
C PRO A 17 35.80 -30.38 45.16
N PHE A 18 36.22 -29.11 45.00
CA PHE A 18 35.97 -27.75 45.50
C PHE A 18 37.08 -26.87 44.84
N ASN A 19 36.72 -25.71 44.28
CA ASN A 19 37.49 -24.47 43.98
C ASN A 19 38.77 -24.42 43.11
N GLU A 20 38.76 -23.50 42.12
CA GLU A 20 39.51 -22.20 42.06
C GLU A 20 39.18 -21.53 40.70
N VAL A 21 39.14 -20.20 40.43
CA VAL A 21 39.08 -18.92 41.15
C VAL A 21 38.98 -17.79 40.08
N GLU A 22 38.32 -16.66 40.43
CA GLU A 22 38.45 -15.27 39.92
C GLU A 22 37.88 -14.77 38.55
N GLY A 23 37.14 -13.65 38.63
CA GLY A 23 37.13 -12.59 37.59
C GLY A 23 35.79 -11.95 37.18
N THR A 24 35.22 -11.04 37.97
CA THR A 24 34.17 -10.06 37.57
C THR A 24 34.79 -8.88 36.75
N PRO A 25 34.05 -7.90 36.15
CA PRO A 25 32.60 -7.61 36.21
C PRO A 25 31.90 -7.30 34.86
N ILE A 26 30.57 -7.47 34.82
CA ILE A 26 29.69 -6.92 33.78
C ILE A 26 29.25 -5.52 34.24
N PRO A 27 29.37 -4.46 33.42
CA PRO A 27 28.83 -3.15 33.78
C PRO A 27 27.31 -3.08 33.51
N ASP A 28 26.58 -2.74 34.57
CA ASP A 28 25.21 -2.23 34.50
C ASP A 28 25.19 -0.89 33.74
N LEU A 29 24.33 -0.79 32.72
CA LEU A 29 23.92 0.48 32.14
C LEU A 29 22.39 0.57 32.20
N GLU A 30 21.96 1.40 33.13
CA GLU A 30 20.63 1.95 33.25
C GLU A 30 20.19 2.70 31.98
N GLY A 31 18.89 2.63 31.67
CA GLY A 31 18.16 3.76 31.07
C GLY A 31 17.81 3.68 29.59
N PHE A 32 16.66 3.06 29.27
CA PHE A 32 15.78 3.53 28.18
C PHE A 32 14.29 3.25 28.53
N PRO A 33 13.42 4.27 28.57
CA PRO A 33 12.01 4.12 28.94
C PRO A 33 11.17 3.81 27.69
N CYS A 34 10.65 2.60 27.57
CA CYS A 34 9.58 2.29 26.60
C CYS A 34 8.65 1.22 27.17
N SER A 35 7.74 1.63 28.05
CA SER A 35 6.59 0.82 28.45
C SER A 35 5.62 0.70 27.27
N LEU A 36 5.44 -0.52 26.76
CA LEU A 36 4.43 -0.88 25.75
C LEU A 36 3.01 -0.94 26.36
N LEU A 37 2.61 0.07 27.16
CA LEU A 37 1.34 0.09 27.88
C LEU A 37 0.47 1.31 27.55
N SER A 38 0.70 2.00 26.44
CA SER A 38 -0.08 3.21 26.11
C SER A 38 -0.33 3.43 24.61
N VAL A 39 -0.62 2.38 23.84
CA VAL A 39 -1.24 2.55 22.51
C VAL A 39 -2.75 2.48 22.68
N LYS A 40 -3.42 3.63 22.58
CA LYS A 40 -4.87 3.76 22.72
C LYS A 40 -5.55 3.26 21.44
N LEU A 41 -6.31 2.18 21.59
CA LEU A 41 -6.93 1.47 20.48
C LEU A 41 -8.34 2.05 20.18
N PRO A 42 -8.73 2.15 18.89
CA PRO A 42 -9.88 2.96 18.44
C PRO A 42 -11.27 2.42 18.82
N TRP A 43 -11.37 1.36 19.63
CA TRP A 43 -12.64 0.77 20.08
C TRP A 43 -12.95 1.03 21.57
N ASP A 44 -12.09 1.75 22.28
CA ASP A 44 -12.21 1.94 23.73
C ASP A 44 -13.07 3.17 24.08
N LYS A 45 -14.37 3.10 23.75
CA LYS A 45 -15.39 4.07 24.17
C LYS A 45 -16.17 3.51 25.36
N ASN A 46 -15.68 3.78 26.57
CA ASN A 46 -16.48 4.04 27.77
C ASN A 46 -15.60 4.09 29.02
N LYS A 47 -14.83 5.17 29.19
CA LYS A 47 -14.37 5.66 30.50
C LYS A 47 -14.16 7.17 30.39
N ASN A 48 -15.16 7.93 30.81
CA ASN A 48 -15.11 9.30 31.35
C ASN A 48 -16.46 9.99 31.12
N SER A 49 -17.41 9.73 32.02
CA SER A 49 -18.58 10.57 32.20
C SER A 49 -18.86 10.66 33.69
N GLU A 50 -17.94 11.30 34.42
CA GLU A 50 -18.19 11.82 35.76
C GLU A 50 -17.08 12.81 36.10
N SER A 51 -17.27 14.07 35.73
CA SER A 51 -16.92 15.25 36.54
C SER A 51 -17.04 16.54 35.73
N ALA A 52 -17.77 17.47 36.33
CA ALA A 52 -17.64 18.92 36.22
C ALA A 52 -18.27 19.61 35.01
N GLU A 53 -19.56 19.89 35.19
CA GLU A 53 -20.24 21.14 34.82
C GLU A 53 -19.46 22.39 35.31
N ALA A 54 -19.45 23.47 34.51
CA ALA A 54 -19.59 24.85 34.98
C ALA A 54 -19.63 25.89 33.82
N ALA A 55 -20.55 26.87 33.96
CA ALA A 55 -20.76 28.14 33.23
C ALA A 55 -21.38 28.01 31.82
N GLY A 56 -22.62 28.44 31.52
CA GLY A 56 -23.36 29.68 31.90
C GLY A 56 -23.20 30.71 30.75
N GLN A 57 -24.19 31.43 30.20
CA GLN A 57 -25.59 31.81 30.44
C GLN A 57 -26.16 32.43 29.13
N GLY A 58 -27.48 32.65 29.01
CA GLY A 58 -28.07 33.63 28.06
C GLY A 58 -29.33 33.17 27.30
N VAL A 59 -30.50 32.97 27.92
CA VAL A 59 -31.68 33.89 28.03
C VAL A 59 -32.68 33.89 26.85
N SER A 60 -33.97 33.84 27.24
CA SER A 60 -35.24 34.14 26.54
C SER A 60 -35.78 33.08 25.56
N SER A 61 -37.07 32.74 25.52
CA SER A 61 -38.29 33.39 26.00
C SER A 61 -39.42 32.35 26.04
N ALA A 62 -40.31 32.46 27.02
CA ALA A 62 -41.57 31.73 27.12
C ALA A 62 -42.52 32.07 25.96
N THR A 63 -43.40 31.13 25.59
CA THR A 63 -44.84 31.38 25.36
C THR A 63 -45.59 30.06 25.44
N GLU A 64 -46.66 30.09 26.22
CA GLU A 64 -47.55 29.03 26.66
C GLU A 64 -48.75 28.87 25.72
N SER A 65 -49.46 27.73 25.86
CA SER A 65 -50.88 27.49 25.50
C SER A 65 -51.17 27.30 23.99
N ILE A 66 -52.00 26.36 23.50
CA ILE A 66 -53.31 25.85 23.93
C ILE A 66 -53.56 24.44 23.32
N ALA A 67 -54.30 23.61 24.05
CA ALA A 67 -54.77 22.28 23.67
C ALA A 67 -55.79 22.27 22.52
N ALA A 68 -55.71 21.24 21.67
CA ALA A 68 -56.81 20.81 20.81
C ALA A 68 -56.88 19.27 20.84
N GLU A 69 -57.86 18.73 21.58
CA GLU A 69 -58.24 17.32 21.55
C GLU A 69 -58.94 16.97 20.22
N PRO A 70 -58.73 15.76 19.68
CA PRO A 70 -59.72 15.11 18.85
C PRO A 70 -60.36 13.90 19.56
N ALA A 71 -61.69 13.96 19.62
CA ALA A 71 -62.71 12.92 19.72
C ALA A 71 -62.25 11.46 19.99
N GLN A 72 -62.63 10.95 21.18
CA GLN A 72 -62.58 9.53 21.53
C GLN A 72 -63.72 8.76 20.85
N GLN A 73 -63.37 7.73 20.09
CA GLN A 73 -64.31 6.70 19.61
C GLN A 73 -64.24 5.50 20.56
N ASP A 74 -65.39 5.09 21.10
CA ASP A 74 -65.52 3.91 21.98
C ASP A 74 -65.31 2.61 21.19
N LEU A 75 -64.15 1.97 21.41
CA LEU A 75 -63.82 0.66 20.86
C LEU A 75 -64.07 -0.43 21.92
N PRO A 76 -64.59 -1.63 21.53
CA PRO A 76 -64.94 -2.67 22.48
C PRO A 76 -63.73 -3.25 23.22
N LYS A 77 -63.96 -3.67 24.48
CA LYS A 77 -62.94 -4.19 25.41
C LYS A 77 -62.32 -5.47 24.84
N GLY A 78 -61.15 -5.34 24.21
CA GLY A 78 -60.43 -6.41 23.51
C GLY A 78 -59.93 -6.05 22.10
N TYR A 79 -60.30 -4.88 21.56
CA TYR A 79 -59.78 -4.40 20.28
C TYR A 79 -58.32 -3.97 20.41
N THR A 80 -57.42 -4.67 19.73
CA THR A 80 -56.03 -4.21 19.54
C THR A 80 -55.89 -3.80 18.08
N ALA A 81 -55.50 -2.55 17.83
CA ALA A 81 -55.28 -2.06 16.48
C ALA A 81 -54.24 -2.95 15.76
N PRO A 82 -54.38 -3.20 14.45
CA PRO A 82 -53.41 -4.00 13.70
C PRO A 82 -52.03 -3.39 13.91
N LYS A 83 -51.07 -4.19 14.40
CA LYS A 83 -49.68 -3.77 14.61
C LYS A 83 -49.23 -3.04 13.36
N GLY A 84 -48.74 -1.81 13.55
CA GLY A 84 -48.46 -0.87 12.48
C GLY A 84 -47.52 -1.41 11.41
N ARG A 85 -47.27 -0.57 10.38
CA ARG A 85 -46.44 -0.90 9.22
C ARG A 85 -45.20 -1.71 9.63
N PRO A 86 -44.86 -2.79 8.91
CA PRO A 86 -43.66 -3.57 9.17
C PRO A 86 -42.48 -2.63 9.36
N THR A 87 -41.74 -2.78 10.47
CA THR A 87 -40.53 -2.00 10.70
C THR A 87 -39.62 -2.19 9.47
N PRO A 88 -39.26 -1.10 8.76
CA PRO A 88 -38.49 -1.23 7.52
C PRO A 88 -37.19 -1.98 7.79
N LYS A 89 -36.79 -2.82 6.84
CA LYS A 89 -35.56 -3.61 7.02
C LYS A 89 -34.39 -2.65 7.19
N ARG A 90 -33.45 -2.99 8.07
CA ARG A 90 -32.24 -2.18 8.34
C ARG A 90 -31.58 -1.63 7.08
N ARG A 91 -31.51 -2.42 5.99
CA ARG A 91 -30.97 -2.00 4.69
C ARG A 91 -31.77 -0.88 4.02
N GLU A 92 -33.10 -0.92 4.08
CA GLU A 92 -33.98 0.12 3.52
C GLU A 92 -33.82 1.44 4.29
N VAL A 93 -33.71 1.36 5.61
CA VAL A 93 -33.41 2.51 6.47
C VAL A 93 -32.01 3.07 6.20
N GLU A 94 -31.02 2.20 5.96
CA GLU A 94 -29.65 2.62 5.61
C GLU A 94 -29.56 3.23 4.19
N LEU A 95 -30.40 2.78 3.25
CA LEU A 95 -30.55 3.37 1.90
C LEU A 95 -31.24 4.74 1.95
N GLU A 96 -32.34 4.86 2.70
CA GLU A 96 -33.09 6.09 2.87
C GLU A 96 -32.29 7.15 3.63
N ARG A 97 -31.51 6.74 4.63
CA ARG A 97 -30.55 7.61 5.34
C ARG A 97 -29.27 7.89 4.53
N GLY A 98 -29.12 7.30 3.34
CA GLY A 98 -27.96 7.51 2.46
C GLY A 98 -26.64 6.95 3.00
N ILE A 99 -26.66 6.13 4.05
CA ILE A 99 -25.47 5.51 4.66
C ILE A 99 -24.95 4.41 3.74
N VAL A 100 -25.86 3.62 3.16
CA VAL A 100 -25.57 2.78 2.00
C VAL A 100 -25.87 3.64 0.80
N GLY A 101 -24.83 4.21 0.19
CA GLY A 101 -24.94 5.12 -0.95
C GLY A 101 -25.72 4.48 -2.10
N GLY A 102 -27.02 4.76 -2.17
CA GLY A 102 -27.89 4.28 -3.25
C GLY A 102 -27.64 4.99 -4.58
N GLN A 103 -26.85 6.06 -4.60
CA GLN A 103 -26.73 6.95 -5.75
C GLN A 103 -25.31 7.54 -5.84
N SER A 104 -24.33 6.73 -6.25
CA SER A 104 -23.36 7.29 -7.19
C SER A 104 -24.11 7.52 -8.50
N LEU A 105 -23.92 8.64 -9.19
CA LEU A 105 -24.64 9.06 -10.42
C LEU A 105 -24.61 8.07 -11.62
N ALA A 106 -24.07 6.86 -11.45
CA ALA A 106 -24.21 5.77 -12.39
C ALA A 106 -25.10 4.67 -11.75
N PRO A 107 -26.10 4.11 -12.46
CA PRO A 107 -26.84 2.95 -11.98
C PRO A 107 -25.87 1.78 -11.77
N SER A 108 -25.44 1.54 -10.52
CA SER A 108 -24.72 0.32 -10.20
C SER A 108 -25.74 -0.81 -10.11
N ASP A 109 -26.13 -1.32 -11.28
CA ASP A 109 -26.95 -2.53 -11.37
C ASP A 109 -26.37 -3.60 -10.44
N THR A 110 -27.23 -4.28 -9.68
CA THR A 110 -26.78 -5.39 -8.83
C THR A 110 -26.15 -6.47 -9.72
N TYR A 111 -25.17 -7.23 -9.23
CA TYR A 111 -24.50 -8.29 -10.02
C TYR A 111 -25.49 -9.25 -10.74
N ALA A 112 -26.61 -9.60 -10.08
CA ALA A 112 -27.67 -10.40 -10.67
C ALA A 112 -28.35 -9.72 -11.87
N GLN A 113 -28.64 -8.42 -11.77
CA GLN A 113 -29.22 -7.61 -12.84
C GLN A 113 -28.25 -7.42 -14.01
N GLN A 114 -26.95 -7.20 -13.74
CA GLN A 114 -25.93 -7.16 -14.79
C GLN A 114 -25.83 -8.48 -15.56
N ARG A 115 -25.97 -9.62 -14.86
CA ARG A 115 -25.98 -10.94 -15.50
C ARG A 115 -27.23 -11.16 -16.34
N GLN A 116 -28.40 -10.71 -15.89
CA GLN A 116 -29.65 -10.73 -16.67
C GLN A 116 -29.50 -9.89 -17.94
N LYS A 117 -29.05 -8.64 -17.82
CA LYS A 117 -28.79 -7.76 -18.98
C LYS A 117 -27.79 -8.38 -19.97
N ARG A 118 -26.72 -9.02 -19.50
CA ARG A 118 -25.77 -9.73 -20.38
C ARG A 118 -26.40 -10.92 -21.10
N LYS A 119 -27.32 -11.64 -20.45
CA LYS A 119 -28.05 -12.77 -21.05
C LYS A 119 -29.06 -12.28 -22.08
N GLU A 120 -29.83 -11.26 -21.75
CA GLU A 120 -30.80 -10.60 -22.64
C GLU A 120 -30.10 -10.02 -23.87
N PHE A 121 -29.00 -9.30 -23.67
CA PHE A 121 -28.16 -8.78 -24.75
C PHE A 121 -27.61 -9.89 -25.65
N LYS A 122 -27.15 -11.00 -25.07
CA LYS A 122 -26.72 -12.17 -25.84
C LYS A 122 -27.86 -12.86 -26.58
N ALA A 123 -29.06 -12.89 -25.98
CA ALA A 123 -30.25 -13.50 -26.57
C ALA A 123 -30.84 -12.63 -27.70
N SER A 124 -30.65 -11.31 -27.64
CA SER A 124 -31.12 -10.36 -28.66
C SER A 124 -30.35 -10.40 -29.98
N MET A 125 -29.21 -11.09 -30.03
CA MET A 125 -28.35 -11.17 -31.22
C MET A 125 -28.18 -12.59 -31.72
N THR A 126 -27.93 -12.73 -33.02
CA THR A 126 -27.47 -14.00 -33.58
C THR A 126 -26.04 -14.34 -33.12
N LYS A 127 -25.65 -15.62 -33.22
CA LYS A 127 -24.31 -16.07 -32.79
C LYS A 127 -23.17 -15.35 -33.53
N GLU A 128 -23.37 -15.04 -34.80
CA GLU A 128 -22.38 -14.37 -35.65
C GLU A 128 -22.24 -12.88 -35.29
N GLU A 129 -23.36 -12.19 -35.11
CA GLU A 129 -23.38 -10.79 -34.64
C GLU A 129 -22.77 -10.66 -33.25
N PHE A 130 -23.05 -11.59 -32.33
CA PHE A 130 -22.45 -11.59 -31.00
C PHE A 130 -20.93 -11.80 -31.06
N LYS A 131 -20.44 -12.67 -31.95
CA LYS A 131 -19.00 -12.88 -32.17
C LYS A 131 -18.34 -11.62 -32.74
N ALA A 132 -18.96 -10.99 -33.73
CA ALA A 132 -18.49 -9.73 -34.32
C ALA A 132 -18.49 -8.59 -33.29
N TYR A 133 -19.53 -8.48 -32.46
CA TYR A 133 -19.58 -7.52 -31.35
C TYR A 133 -18.44 -7.74 -30.36
N LYS A 134 -18.17 -9.01 -29.99
CA LYS A 134 -17.06 -9.34 -29.09
C LYS A 134 -15.68 -9.04 -29.66
N GLN A 135 -15.49 -9.23 -30.97
CA GLN A 135 -14.28 -8.82 -31.66
C GLN A 135 -14.13 -7.30 -31.63
N LYS A 136 -15.16 -6.55 -32.02
CA LYS A 136 -15.17 -5.08 -31.95
C LYS A 136 -14.90 -4.56 -30.53
N GLU A 137 -15.49 -5.16 -29.51
CA GLU A 137 -15.26 -4.81 -28.11
C GLU A 137 -13.80 -5.06 -27.70
N ARG A 138 -13.23 -6.20 -28.11
CA ARG A 138 -11.82 -6.54 -27.87
C ARG A 138 -10.90 -5.54 -28.58
N ASP A 139 -11.17 -5.22 -29.83
CA ASP A 139 -10.36 -4.31 -30.64
C ASP A 139 -10.44 -2.88 -30.10
N ALA A 140 -11.63 -2.42 -29.71
CA ALA A 140 -11.81 -1.13 -29.04
C ALA A 140 -11.10 -1.09 -27.68
N ARG A 141 -11.06 -2.20 -26.93
CA ARG A 141 -10.29 -2.28 -25.68
C ARG A 141 -8.79 -2.23 -25.95
N LEU A 142 -8.30 -2.97 -26.93
CA LEU A 142 -6.89 -2.96 -27.32
C LEU A 142 -6.47 -1.58 -27.85
N LYS A 143 -7.32 -0.92 -28.63
CA LYS A 143 -7.09 0.45 -29.11
C LYS A 143 -6.98 1.42 -27.94
N ARG A 144 -7.94 1.43 -27.01
CA ARG A 144 -7.87 2.26 -25.79
C ARG A 144 -6.61 2.00 -24.97
N GLN A 145 -6.22 0.73 -24.78
CA GLN A 145 -4.98 0.40 -24.07
C GLN A 145 -3.74 0.91 -24.80
N ARG A 146 -3.68 0.78 -26.13
CA ARG A 146 -2.59 1.33 -26.95
C ARG A 146 -2.55 2.84 -26.89
N ASP A 147 -3.71 3.51 -26.93
CA ASP A 147 -3.81 4.96 -26.88
C ASP A 147 -3.37 5.49 -25.51
N THR A 148 -3.81 4.86 -24.41
CA THR A 148 -3.35 5.18 -23.06
C THR A 148 -1.86 4.91 -22.90
N GLN A 149 -1.36 3.77 -23.37
CA GLN A 149 0.07 3.46 -23.32
C GLN A 149 0.89 4.48 -24.12
N ALA A 150 0.43 4.83 -25.33
CA ALA A 150 1.08 5.84 -26.15
C ALA A 150 1.04 7.23 -25.51
N ALA A 151 -0.07 7.60 -24.85
CA ALA A 151 -0.17 8.84 -24.07
C ALA A 151 0.77 8.86 -22.87
N MET A 152 0.93 7.71 -22.21
CA MET A 152 1.92 7.50 -21.14
C MET A 152 3.35 7.59 -21.66
N ASP A 153 3.63 7.07 -22.84
CA ASP A 153 4.95 7.09 -23.46
C ASP A 153 5.32 8.50 -23.96
N ARG A 154 4.36 9.21 -24.56
CA ARG A 154 4.44 10.67 -24.80
C ARG A 154 4.50 11.45 -23.49
N GLY A 155 4.18 10.79 -22.37
CA GLY A 155 3.96 11.27 -21.00
C GLY A 155 3.24 12.62 -20.93
N GLU A 156 2.05 12.62 -21.51
CA GLU A 156 1.03 13.61 -21.23
C GLU A 156 0.73 13.60 -19.73
N GLU A 157 0.80 14.78 -19.09
CA GLU A 157 0.73 14.91 -17.63
C GLU A 157 -0.56 14.35 -17.02
N ALA A 158 -1.65 14.31 -17.79
CA ALA A 158 -2.94 13.76 -17.40
C ALA A 158 -2.91 12.24 -17.15
N TYR A 159 -2.05 11.49 -17.86
CA TYR A 159 -1.98 10.05 -17.74
C TYR A 159 -0.87 9.60 -16.77
N LEU A 160 0.13 10.45 -16.53
CA LEU A 160 1.25 10.15 -15.63
C LEU A 160 0.78 9.95 -14.18
N MET A 161 1.54 9.14 -13.43
CA MET A 161 1.34 9.00 -11.99
C MET A 161 1.83 10.25 -11.27
N ASP A 162 1.22 10.62 -10.13
CA ASP A 162 1.52 11.87 -9.44
C ASP A 162 3.01 12.06 -9.10
N ARG A 163 3.74 10.96 -8.85
CA ARG A 163 5.19 10.97 -8.61
C ARG A 163 6.04 11.40 -9.81
N ASP A 164 5.51 11.30 -11.03
CA ASP A 164 6.20 11.51 -12.31
C ASP A 164 5.75 12.84 -12.98
N LYS A 165 4.76 13.52 -12.39
CA LYS A 165 4.22 14.81 -12.84
C LYS A 165 5.13 15.97 -12.45
N GLY A 166 5.04 17.05 -13.22
CA GLY A 166 5.76 18.30 -12.96
C GLY A 166 6.99 18.52 -13.84
N GLU A 167 7.32 19.79 -14.03
CA GLU A 167 8.34 20.24 -14.98
C GLU A 167 9.76 19.82 -14.58
N VAL A 168 10.08 19.95 -13.29
CA VAL A 168 11.39 19.55 -12.73
C VAL A 168 11.61 18.05 -12.89
N ARG A 169 10.57 17.23 -12.68
CA ARG A 169 10.64 15.77 -12.84
C ARG A 169 10.72 15.37 -14.31
N ARG A 170 10.02 16.07 -15.20
CA ARG A 170 10.15 15.92 -16.65
C ARG A 170 11.60 16.16 -17.09
N PHE A 171 12.20 17.27 -16.67
CA PHE A 171 13.61 17.56 -16.93
C PHE A 171 14.55 16.48 -16.37
N ALA A 172 14.33 16.05 -15.12
CA ALA A 172 15.16 14.99 -14.54
C ALA A 172 15.05 13.66 -15.30
N ARG A 173 13.86 13.32 -15.84
CA ARG A 173 13.68 12.14 -16.71
C ARG A 173 14.51 12.26 -17.98
N ASP A 174 14.40 13.38 -18.69
CA ASP A 174 15.08 13.61 -19.97
C ASP A 174 16.62 13.71 -19.78
N TRP A 175 17.07 14.31 -18.67
CA TRP A 175 18.47 14.39 -18.29
C TRP A 175 19.10 13.01 -18.01
N VAL A 176 18.35 12.12 -17.36
CA VAL A 176 18.79 10.73 -17.13
C VAL A 176 18.73 9.95 -18.44
N ASP A 177 17.66 10.07 -19.20
CA ASP A 177 17.46 9.27 -20.42
C ASP A 177 18.44 9.61 -21.55
N SER A 178 19.00 10.84 -21.56
CA SER A 178 20.07 11.27 -22.48
C SER A 178 21.47 10.72 -22.15
N ARG A 179 21.69 10.15 -20.96
CA ARG A 179 23.03 9.72 -20.52
C ARG A 179 23.21 8.21 -20.46
N ARG A 180 24.45 7.77 -20.61
CA ARG A 180 24.85 6.36 -20.39
C ARG A 180 25.18 6.18 -18.91
N PHE A 181 24.51 5.24 -18.27
CA PHE A 181 24.78 4.83 -16.90
C PHE A 181 25.29 3.40 -16.85
N LEU A 182 26.22 3.14 -15.93
CA LEU A 182 26.67 1.80 -15.60
C LEU A 182 25.56 1.02 -14.89
N SER A 183 24.57 1.73 -14.34
CA SER A 183 23.39 1.18 -13.68
C SER A 183 22.57 0.23 -14.57
N ASN A 184 22.66 0.32 -15.90
CA ASN A 184 22.02 -0.65 -16.80
C ASN A 184 22.58 -2.08 -16.63
N PHE A 185 23.82 -2.22 -16.12
CA PHE A 185 24.45 -3.52 -15.84
C PHE A 185 24.04 -4.11 -14.49
N VAL A 186 23.28 -3.40 -13.65
CA VAL A 186 22.86 -3.90 -12.34
C VAL A 186 22.12 -5.23 -12.45
N MET A 187 21.20 -5.37 -13.42
CA MET A 187 20.46 -6.62 -13.61
C MET A 187 21.37 -7.79 -14.03
N PRO A 188 22.20 -7.68 -15.08
CA PRO A 188 23.19 -8.72 -15.39
C PRO A 188 24.15 -9.04 -14.24
N VAL A 189 24.66 -8.02 -13.54
CA VAL A 189 25.59 -8.18 -12.42
C VAL A 189 24.91 -8.87 -11.24
N ALA A 190 23.65 -8.54 -10.93
CA ALA A 190 22.89 -9.21 -9.89
C ALA A 190 22.69 -10.70 -10.19
N ILE A 191 22.40 -11.06 -11.45
CA ILE A 191 22.29 -12.46 -11.88
C ILE A 191 23.66 -13.15 -11.77
N ALA A 192 24.74 -12.49 -12.18
CA ALA A 192 26.09 -13.04 -12.03
C ALA A 192 26.47 -13.28 -10.57
N LEU A 193 26.16 -12.33 -9.68
CA LEU A 193 26.39 -12.48 -8.23
C LEU A 193 25.58 -13.63 -7.64
N LEU A 194 24.35 -13.87 -8.11
CA LEU A 194 23.56 -15.02 -7.70
C LEU A 194 24.26 -16.33 -8.09
N VAL A 195 24.73 -16.46 -9.33
CA VAL A 195 25.48 -17.65 -9.78
C VAL A 195 26.76 -17.85 -8.97
N VAL A 196 27.49 -16.76 -8.71
CA VAL A 196 28.69 -16.78 -7.85
C VAL A 196 28.36 -17.25 -6.44
N MET A 197 27.23 -16.83 -5.86
CA MET A 197 26.77 -17.28 -4.55
C MET A 197 26.45 -18.78 -4.52
N LEU A 198 25.82 -19.31 -5.58
CA LEU A 198 25.54 -20.75 -5.70
C LEU A 198 26.83 -21.58 -5.76
N ILE A 199 27.85 -21.09 -6.49
CA ILE A 199 29.16 -21.76 -6.57
C ILE A 199 29.92 -21.63 -5.24
N GLY A 200 29.82 -20.47 -4.58
CA GLY A 200 30.44 -20.22 -3.28
C GLY A 200 29.98 -21.17 -2.19
N ASN A 201 28.76 -21.72 -2.29
CA ASN A 201 28.27 -22.72 -1.35
C ASN A 201 29.08 -24.03 -1.35
N PHE A 202 29.77 -24.35 -2.45
CA PHE A 202 30.63 -25.54 -2.55
C PHE A 202 32.09 -25.25 -2.15
N ASN A 203 32.53 -23.99 -2.20
CA ASN A 203 33.92 -23.59 -1.96
C ASN A 203 33.99 -22.32 -1.08
N PRO A 204 34.21 -22.46 0.25
CA PRO A 204 34.24 -21.33 1.19
C PRO A 204 35.29 -20.24 0.88
N GLU A 205 36.49 -20.64 0.45
CA GLU A 205 37.56 -19.71 0.07
C GLU A 205 37.17 -18.81 -1.13
N PHE A 206 36.47 -19.40 -2.11
CA PHE A 206 35.92 -18.66 -3.23
C PHE A 206 34.81 -17.71 -2.79
N ALA A 207 33.94 -18.15 -1.86
CA ALA A 207 32.86 -17.33 -1.33
C ALA A 207 33.36 -16.07 -0.60
N ALA A 208 34.46 -16.18 0.17
CA ALA A 208 35.07 -15.04 0.86
C ALA A 208 35.58 -13.99 -0.14
N THR A 209 36.32 -14.43 -1.17
CA THR A 209 36.83 -13.55 -2.23
C THR A 209 35.69 -12.93 -3.04
N ALA A 210 34.69 -13.72 -3.42
CA ALA A 210 33.50 -13.26 -4.13
C ALA A 210 32.72 -12.22 -3.33
N SER A 211 32.60 -12.39 -2.01
CA SER A 211 31.92 -11.44 -1.12
C SER A 211 32.66 -10.10 -1.06
N MET A 212 33.99 -10.12 -1.01
CA MET A 212 34.79 -8.90 -1.07
C MET A 212 34.59 -8.16 -2.40
N VAL A 213 34.61 -8.89 -3.53
CA VAL A 213 34.35 -8.31 -4.86
C VAL A 213 32.93 -7.73 -4.95
N ALA A 214 31.92 -8.45 -4.44
CA ALA A 214 30.53 -7.98 -4.41
C ALA A 214 30.39 -6.68 -3.58
N MET A 215 31.11 -6.57 -2.47
CA MET A 215 31.13 -5.35 -1.65
C MET A 215 31.70 -4.15 -2.42
N VAL A 216 32.84 -4.33 -3.11
CA VAL A 216 33.45 -3.28 -3.94
C VAL A 216 32.51 -2.87 -5.08
N LEU A 217 31.86 -3.84 -5.73
CA LEU A 217 30.87 -3.57 -6.78
C LEU A 217 29.66 -2.80 -6.24
N MET A 218 29.12 -3.18 -5.08
CA MET A 218 28.03 -2.45 -4.44
C MET A 218 28.43 -1.02 -4.08
N LEU A 219 29.65 -0.80 -3.58
CA LEU A 219 30.17 0.54 -3.32
C LEU A 219 30.27 1.37 -4.61
N GLY A 220 30.68 0.76 -5.71
CA GLY A 220 30.69 1.39 -7.04
C GLY A 220 29.31 1.90 -7.47
N PHE A 221 28.27 1.06 -7.34
CA PHE A 221 26.89 1.47 -7.63
C PHE A 221 26.39 2.56 -6.68
N LEU A 222 26.76 2.51 -5.40
CA LEU A 222 26.40 3.56 -4.44
C LEU A 222 27.01 4.91 -4.80
N ILE A 223 28.29 4.94 -5.16
CA ILE A 223 28.99 6.16 -5.60
C ILE A 223 28.35 6.68 -6.89
N GLU A 224 28.03 5.82 -7.84
CA GLU A 224 27.32 6.21 -9.07
C GLU A 224 25.95 6.83 -8.75
N GLY A 225 25.19 6.25 -7.82
CA GLY A 225 23.90 6.78 -7.40
C GLY A 225 23.99 8.16 -6.77
N ILE A 226 24.95 8.36 -5.85
CA ILE A 226 25.17 9.65 -5.20
C ILE A 226 25.63 10.70 -6.21
N THR A 227 26.58 10.36 -7.08
CA THR A 227 27.09 11.29 -8.10
C THR A 227 26.02 11.65 -9.13
N THR A 228 25.19 10.69 -9.55
CA THR A 228 24.04 10.92 -10.44
C THR A 228 23.02 11.85 -9.79
N GLY A 229 22.62 11.57 -8.55
CA GLY A 229 21.68 12.42 -7.81
C GLY A 229 22.19 13.86 -7.64
N ARG A 230 23.48 14.04 -7.34
CA ARG A 230 24.10 15.38 -7.23
C ARG A 230 24.13 16.11 -8.58
N ARG A 231 24.44 15.42 -9.67
CA ARG A 231 24.50 16.01 -11.02
C ARG A 231 23.12 16.44 -11.52
N VAL A 232 22.10 15.60 -11.35
CA VAL A 232 20.70 15.93 -11.69
C VAL A 232 20.24 17.15 -10.92
N ASN A 233 20.47 17.18 -9.61
CA ASN A 233 20.09 18.31 -8.77
C ASN A 233 20.81 19.59 -9.16
N LYS A 234 22.10 19.53 -9.49
CA LYS A 234 22.85 20.70 -9.97
C LYS A 234 22.27 21.22 -11.29
N ALA A 235 21.94 20.33 -12.23
CA ALA A 235 21.34 20.71 -13.50
C ALA A 235 19.91 21.25 -13.34
N ALA A 236 19.10 20.63 -12.48
CA ALA A 236 17.74 21.06 -12.20
C ALA A 236 17.69 22.45 -11.54
N ARG A 237 18.59 22.74 -10.61
CA ARG A 237 18.71 24.08 -10.00
C ARG A 237 19.19 25.14 -10.99
N ALA A 238 19.98 24.76 -11.98
CA ALA A 238 20.42 25.70 -13.02
C ALA A 238 19.27 26.09 -13.96
N GLN A 239 18.37 25.15 -14.29
CA GLN A 239 17.23 25.40 -15.17
C GLN A 239 16.00 25.97 -14.43
N PHE A 240 15.77 25.55 -13.18
CA PHE A 240 14.61 25.92 -12.37
C PHE A 240 15.05 26.51 -11.02
N PRO A 241 15.57 27.76 -11.00
CA PRO A 241 16.10 28.38 -9.79
C PRO A 241 15.04 28.54 -8.69
N ASP A 242 13.78 28.76 -9.06
CA ASP A 242 12.67 29.01 -8.13
C ASP A 242 11.97 27.73 -7.62
N SER A 243 12.45 26.54 -8.03
CA SER A 243 11.78 25.28 -7.70
C SER A 243 12.19 24.70 -6.35
N THR A 244 11.20 24.34 -5.53
CA THR A 244 11.40 23.67 -4.23
C THR A 244 11.54 22.14 -4.35
N GLU A 245 11.28 21.58 -5.53
CA GLU A 245 11.30 20.14 -5.81
C GLU A 245 12.73 19.55 -5.96
N THR A 246 13.77 20.38 -5.87
CA THR A 246 15.16 19.90 -5.93
C THR A 246 15.62 19.36 -4.57
N GLY A 247 16.45 18.32 -4.57
CA GLY A 247 17.00 17.73 -3.35
C GLY A 247 17.09 16.20 -3.39
N PHE A 248 17.00 15.58 -2.22
CA PHE A 248 17.13 14.13 -2.07
C PHE A 248 16.05 13.38 -2.84
N GLY A 249 14.80 13.85 -2.81
CA GLY A 249 13.67 13.22 -3.52
C GLY A 249 13.89 13.16 -5.03
N LEU A 250 14.34 14.26 -5.65
CA LEU A 250 14.65 14.31 -7.08
C LEU A 250 15.87 13.45 -7.43
N GLY A 251 16.90 13.45 -6.58
CA GLY A 251 18.09 12.63 -6.78
C GLY A 251 17.79 11.14 -6.69
N TYR A 252 17.02 10.71 -5.69
CA TYR A 252 16.57 9.34 -5.53
C TYR A 252 15.66 8.91 -6.69
N TYR A 253 14.73 9.78 -7.10
CA TYR A 253 13.90 9.55 -8.27
C TYR A 253 14.74 9.29 -9.52
N ALA A 254 15.71 10.17 -9.80
CA ALA A 254 16.59 10.04 -10.96
C ALA A 254 17.46 8.77 -10.91
N TYR A 255 17.99 8.42 -9.74
CA TYR A 255 18.73 7.18 -9.53
C TYR A 255 17.87 5.93 -9.75
N SER A 256 16.67 5.89 -9.16
CA SER A 256 15.74 4.76 -9.31
C SER A 256 15.37 4.51 -10.78
N ARG A 257 15.35 5.58 -11.59
CA ARG A 257 15.14 5.52 -13.04
C ARG A 257 16.38 5.06 -13.79
N SER A 258 17.58 5.47 -13.39
CA SER A 258 18.84 5.10 -14.07
C SER A 258 19.13 3.60 -13.99
N VAL A 259 18.80 2.96 -12.85
CA VAL A 259 18.98 1.51 -12.61
C VAL A 259 18.08 0.65 -13.49
N GLN A 260 16.88 1.13 -13.83
CA GLN A 260 15.96 0.38 -14.70
C GLN A 260 16.48 0.39 -16.15
N PRO A 261 16.45 -0.75 -16.88
CA PRO A 261 16.78 -0.76 -18.30
C PRO A 261 15.86 0.17 -19.10
N ARG A 262 16.39 0.89 -20.11
CA ARG A 262 15.62 1.85 -20.95
C ARG A 262 14.28 1.30 -21.46
N LYS A 263 14.21 0.01 -21.81
CA LYS A 263 12.99 -0.63 -22.32
C LYS A 263 11.92 -0.92 -21.26
N TRP A 264 12.30 -0.98 -19.99
CA TRP A 264 11.39 -1.28 -18.87
C TRP A 264 11.00 -0.05 -18.04
N ARG A 265 11.52 1.13 -18.41
CA ARG A 265 11.12 2.39 -17.78
C ARG A 265 9.71 2.76 -18.22
N THR A 266 8.87 3.06 -17.23
CA THR A 266 7.55 3.68 -17.45
C THR A 266 7.55 5.02 -16.72
N PRO A 267 7.34 6.16 -17.39
CA PRO A 267 7.21 6.37 -18.85
C PRO A 267 8.47 6.01 -19.64
N ARG A 268 8.30 5.58 -20.91
CA ARG A 268 9.43 5.28 -21.79
C ARG A 268 10.33 6.50 -21.99
N ALA A 269 11.61 6.23 -22.24
CA ALA A 269 12.59 7.27 -22.58
C ALA A 269 12.19 7.97 -23.87
N ARG A 270 12.04 9.30 -23.83
CA ARG A 270 11.69 10.12 -25.00
C ARG A 270 12.92 10.56 -25.80
N VAL A 271 14.02 10.72 -25.09
CA VAL A 271 15.24 11.33 -25.59
C VAL A 271 16.27 10.24 -25.89
N GLU A 272 16.97 10.39 -27.01
CA GLU A 272 18.06 9.49 -27.38
C GLU A 272 19.33 9.77 -26.59
N ILE A 273 20.18 8.74 -26.49
CA ILE A 273 21.46 8.87 -25.78
C ILE A 273 22.33 9.90 -26.51
N GLY A 274 22.81 10.89 -25.76
CA GLY A 274 23.66 11.96 -26.26
C GLY A 274 22.91 13.21 -26.72
N ALA A 275 21.59 13.25 -26.65
CA ALA A 275 20.86 14.49 -26.91
C ALA A 275 21.15 15.54 -25.82
N GLU A 276 21.19 16.81 -26.22
CA GLU A 276 21.32 17.93 -25.31
C GLU A 276 19.97 18.25 -24.65
N VAL A 277 19.97 18.30 -23.32
CA VAL A 277 18.79 18.52 -22.45
C VAL A 277 19.17 19.53 -21.36
#